data_AF-A0A2D8YT30-F1
#
_entry.id   AF-A0A2D8YT30-F1
#
_cell.length_a   1.000
_cell.length_b   1.000
_cell.length_c   1.000
_cell.angle_alpha   90.00
_cell.angle_beta   90.00
_cell.angle_gamma   90.00
#
_symmetry.space_group_name_H-M   'P 1'
#
loop_
_entity.id
_entity.type
_entity.pdbx_description
1 polymer ?
#
loop_
_entity_poly.entity_id
_entity_poly.type
_entity_poly.pdbx_seq_one_letter_code
_entity_poly.pdbx_strand_id
1 'polypeptide(L)'
;MLTPQSARAQIANPYEVTGVTVDVTAETASAARAQALREGQQRAMRILLERMTLKSDYPRLPELSPEEITEYMQDFSVAEEKTSAVRYLAKLNYRFRPSEVRELLRAFNIPFAETPSKPVLVLPVLRRAGALLLWDDPNPWRAAWQQRSSQLSLVPTLLPLGDLADVAAIG
;
A
#
# COMPACT_ATOMS: atom_id res chain seq x y z
N MET A 1 5.57 28.24 -21.19
CA MET A 1 5.96 28.10 -19.77
C MET A 1 5.35 26.79 -19.27
N LEU A 2 6.15 25.74 -19.13
CA LEU A 2 5.70 24.45 -18.59
C LEU A 2 5.86 24.52 -17.07
N THR A 3 4.76 24.46 -16.33
CA THR A 3 4.79 24.40 -14.87
C THR A 3 5.35 23.04 -14.45
N PRO A 4 6.36 22.99 -13.56
CA PRO A 4 6.78 21.72 -12.98
C PRO A 4 5.63 21.19 -12.15
N GLN A 5 5.10 20.03 -12.55
CA GLN A 5 4.12 19.30 -11.76
C GLN A 5 4.84 18.80 -10.52
N SER A 6 4.77 19.61 -9.46
CA SER A 6 5.23 19.21 -8.14
C SER A 6 4.54 17.89 -7.81
N ALA A 7 5.30 16.81 -7.74
CA ALA A 7 4.84 15.54 -7.21
C ALA A 7 4.53 15.78 -5.72
N ARG A 8 3.33 16.29 -5.44
CA ARG A 8 2.76 16.24 -4.10
C ARG A 8 2.62 14.75 -3.80
N ALA A 9 3.56 14.22 -3.02
CA ALA A 9 3.35 12.99 -2.30
C ALA A 9 2.14 13.24 -1.40
N GLN A 10 0.94 12.90 -1.89
CA GLN A 10 -0.25 12.87 -1.09
C GLN A 10 0.07 11.89 0.04
N ILE A 11 0.10 12.38 1.28
CA ILE A 11 0.44 11.56 2.44
C ILE A 11 -0.62 10.47 2.50
N ALA A 12 -0.27 9.28 1.99
CA ALA A 12 -1.17 8.14 2.02
C ALA A 12 -1.49 7.84 3.48
N ASN A 13 -2.77 7.79 3.83
CA ASN A 13 -3.17 7.47 5.18
C ASN A 13 -2.71 6.02 5.51
N PRO A 14 -1.78 5.82 6.45
CA PRO A 14 -1.23 4.51 6.77
C PRO A 14 -2.25 3.56 7.39
N TYR A 15 -3.44 4.05 7.75
CA TYR A 15 -4.57 3.30 8.27
C TYR A 15 -5.69 3.11 7.24
N GLU A 16 -5.45 3.45 5.97
CA GLU A 16 -6.40 3.23 4.88
C GLU A 16 -5.90 2.12 3.95
N VAL A 17 -6.77 1.18 3.62
CA VAL A 17 -6.50 0.10 2.66
C VAL A 17 -7.46 0.29 1.49
N THR A 18 -6.90 0.61 0.32
CA THR A 18 -7.69 0.88 -0.88
C THR A 18 -7.64 -0.28 -1.85
N GLY A 19 -8.70 -0.43 -2.64
CA GLY A 19 -8.72 -1.36 -3.76
C GLY A 19 -8.86 -2.82 -3.38
N VAL A 20 -9.48 -3.14 -2.24
CA VAL A 20 -9.76 -4.52 -1.82
C VAL A 20 -10.83 -5.11 -2.73
N THR A 21 -10.43 -6.02 -3.61
CA THR A 21 -11.34 -6.70 -4.52
C THR A 21 -12.06 -7.84 -3.81
N VAL A 22 -13.38 -7.91 -3.99
CA VAL A 22 -14.25 -9.00 -3.53
C VAL A 22 -15.10 -9.50 -4.68
N ASP A 23 -15.27 -10.82 -4.75
CA ASP A 23 -16.02 -11.52 -5.78
C ASP A 23 -16.68 -12.73 -5.14
N VAL A 24 -17.97 -12.64 -4.87
CA VAL A 24 -18.70 -13.68 -4.16
C VAL A 24 -19.96 -14.04 -4.92
N THR A 25 -20.24 -15.34 -5.02
CA THR A 25 -21.50 -15.87 -5.53
C THR A 25 -22.24 -16.58 -4.39
N ALA A 26 -23.53 -16.32 -4.24
CA ALA A 26 -24.41 -16.94 -3.24
C ALA A 26 -25.84 -17.11 -3.80
N GLU A 27 -26.74 -17.67 -3.01
CA GLU A 27 -28.13 -17.92 -3.42
C GLU A 27 -28.91 -16.65 -3.82
N THR A 28 -28.53 -15.49 -3.26
CA THR A 28 -29.12 -14.20 -3.59
C THR A 28 -28.06 -13.11 -3.62
N ALA A 29 -28.33 -12.01 -4.33
CA ALA A 29 -27.49 -10.82 -4.36
C ALA A 29 -27.19 -10.27 -2.96
N SER A 30 -28.20 -10.29 -2.07
CA SER A 30 -28.05 -9.82 -0.68
C SER A 30 -27.11 -10.73 0.13
N ALA A 31 -27.26 -12.05 0.00
CA ALA A 31 -26.37 -13.01 0.64
C ALA A 31 -24.93 -12.89 0.12
N ALA A 32 -24.77 -12.74 -1.20
CA ALA A 32 -23.47 -12.56 -1.84
C ALA A 32 -22.78 -11.28 -1.34
N ARG A 33 -23.53 -10.18 -1.25
CA ARG A 33 -23.03 -8.90 -0.71
C ARG A 33 -22.62 -9.02 0.75
N ALA A 34 -23.46 -9.61 1.61
CA ALA A 34 -23.15 -9.76 3.03
C ALA A 34 -21.87 -10.59 3.25
N GLN A 35 -21.70 -11.67 2.48
CA GLN A 35 -20.50 -12.49 2.51
C GLN A 35 -19.27 -11.74 1.98
N ALA A 36 -19.41 -11.02 0.86
CA ALA A 36 -18.34 -10.22 0.29
C ALA A 36 -17.83 -9.14 1.25
N LEU A 37 -18.72 -8.49 2.00
CA LEU A 37 -18.33 -7.49 3.00
C LEU A 37 -17.51 -8.10 4.14
N ARG A 38 -17.91 -9.28 4.65
CA ARG A 38 -17.16 -10.00 5.69
C ARG A 38 -15.75 -10.39 5.21
N GLU A 39 -15.67 -10.97 4.00
CA GLU A 39 -14.39 -11.34 3.39
C GLU A 39 -13.50 -10.13 3.12
N GLY A 40 -14.10 -9.03 2.64
CA GLY A 40 -13.41 -7.77 2.37
C GLY A 40 -12.82 -7.16 3.65
N GLN A 41 -13.58 -7.15 4.75
CA GLN A 41 -13.12 -6.65 6.06
C GLN A 41 -11.92 -7.45 6.59
N GLN A 42 -12.01 -8.77 6.58
CA GLN A 42 -10.90 -9.64 7.01
C GLN A 42 -9.65 -9.45 6.16
N ARG A 43 -9.82 -9.40 4.83
CA ARG A 43 -8.72 -9.16 3.90
C ARG A 43 -8.09 -7.79 4.12
N ALA A 44 -8.90 -6.75 4.31
CA ALA A 44 -8.43 -5.39 4.55
C ALA A 44 -7.65 -5.27 5.86
N MET A 45 -8.15 -5.86 6.95
CA MET A 45 -7.47 -5.88 8.24
C MET A 45 -6.12 -6.59 8.13
N ARG A 46 -6.08 -7.76 7.47
CA ARG A 46 -4.81 -8.48 7.26
C ARG A 46 -3.80 -7.62 6.49
N ILE A 47 -4.21 -7.03 5.36
CA ILE A 47 -3.35 -6.15 4.55
C ILE A 47 -2.81 -4.98 5.39
N LEU A 48 -3.66 -4.37 6.22
CA LEU A 48 -3.24 -3.27 7.09
C LEU A 48 -2.14 -3.73 8.06
N LEU A 49 -2.39 -4.81 8.80
CA LEU A 49 -1.46 -5.30 9.82
C LEU A 49 -0.13 -5.74 9.20
N GLU A 50 -0.16 -6.46 8.08
CA GLU A 50 1.04 -6.87 7.35
C GLU A 50 1.85 -5.67 6.83
N ARG A 51 1.17 -4.60 6.42
CA ARG A 51 1.83 -3.36 5.97
C ARG A 51 2.52 -2.63 7.12
N MET A 52 1.94 -2.64 8.32
CA MET A 52 2.46 -1.91 9.48
C MET A 52 3.55 -2.67 10.24
N THR A 53 3.70 -3.98 10.01
CA THR A 53 4.57 -4.87 10.78
C THR A 53 5.68 -5.48 9.93
N LEU A 54 6.66 -6.09 10.60
CA LEU A 54 7.72 -6.82 9.93
C LEU A 54 7.22 -8.19 9.46
N LYS A 55 7.72 -8.68 8.31
CA LYS A 55 7.40 -10.03 7.81
C LYS A 55 7.68 -11.14 8.83
N SER A 56 8.67 -10.95 9.70
CA SER A 56 8.99 -11.87 10.81
C SER A 56 7.86 -12.01 11.83
N ASP A 57 7.00 -11.01 11.95
CA ASP A 57 5.89 -10.99 12.91
C ASP A 57 4.54 -11.43 12.29
N TYR A 58 4.49 -11.72 10.98
CA TYR A 58 3.24 -12.15 10.32
C TYR A 58 2.58 -13.37 11.00
N PRO A 59 3.34 -14.41 11.44
CA PRO A 59 2.74 -15.54 12.14
C PRO A 59 2.14 -15.19 13.52
N ARG A 60 2.49 -14.03 14.07
CA ARG A 60 2.00 -13.54 15.37
C ARG A 60 0.83 -12.56 15.23
N LEU A 61 0.49 -12.17 14.01
CA LEU A 61 -0.62 -11.25 13.77
C LEU A 61 -1.94 -11.88 14.21
N PRO A 62 -2.80 -11.14 14.92
CA PRO A 62 -4.09 -11.65 15.33
C PRO A 62 -4.96 -12.01 14.13
N GLU A 63 -5.72 -13.09 14.26
CA GLU A 63 -6.81 -13.43 13.35
C GLU A 63 -8.11 -13.00 14.01
N LEU A 64 -8.69 -11.91 13.51
CA LEU A 64 -9.92 -11.33 14.04
C LEU A 64 -11.12 -11.77 13.20
N SER A 65 -12.24 -12.02 13.87
CA SER A 65 -13.52 -12.24 13.21
C SER A 65 -14.03 -10.95 12.54
N PRO A 66 -14.93 -11.01 11.54
CA PRO A 66 -15.51 -9.81 10.93
C PRO A 66 -16.19 -8.89 11.96
N GLU A 67 -16.81 -9.48 12.98
CA GLU A 67 -17.46 -8.76 14.07
C GLU A 67 -16.43 -7.99 14.92
N GLU A 68 -15.33 -8.64 15.30
CA GLU A 68 -14.23 -7.99 16.04
C GLU A 68 -13.58 -6.87 15.23
N ILE A 69 -13.41 -7.06 13.91
CA ILE A 69 -12.81 -6.06 13.01
C ILE A 69 -13.62 -4.76 12.99
N THR A 70 -14.94 -4.83 13.23
CA THR A 70 -15.82 -3.66 13.19
C THR A 70 -15.44 -2.61 14.23
N GLU A 71 -14.92 -3.01 15.40
CA GLU A 71 -14.45 -2.12 16.46
C GLU A 71 -13.21 -1.30 16.06
N TYR A 72 -12.40 -1.85 15.16
CA TYR A 72 -11.20 -1.19 14.63
C TYR A 72 -11.49 -0.35 13.38
N MET A 73 -12.68 -0.50 12.78
CA MET A 73 -13.04 0.17 11.54
C MET A 73 -13.61 1.56 11.82
N GLN A 74 -13.15 2.54 11.06
CA GLN A 74 -13.72 3.89 11.06
C GLN A 74 -14.91 3.94 10.08
N ASP A 75 -14.66 3.56 8.83
CA ASP A 75 -15.64 3.49 7.77
C ASP A 75 -15.12 2.65 6.60
N PHE A 76 -15.99 2.41 5.62
CA PHE A 76 -15.60 1.86 4.33
C PHE A 76 -16.33 2.62 3.21
N SER A 77 -15.74 2.61 2.01
CA SER A 77 -16.34 3.17 0.81
C SER A 77 -16.27 2.17 -0.34
N VAL A 78 -17.25 2.27 -1.24
CA VAL A 78 -17.35 1.43 -2.42
C VAL A 78 -16.77 2.21 -3.61
N ALA A 79 -15.63 1.75 -4.14
CA ALA A 79 -14.98 2.38 -5.29
C ALA A 79 -15.62 1.91 -6.61
N GLU A 80 -15.88 0.61 -6.72
CA GLU A 80 -16.55 0.00 -7.87
C GLU A 80 -17.49 -1.08 -7.35
N GLU A 81 -18.69 -1.19 -7.93
CA GLU A 81 -19.66 -2.23 -7.58
C GLU A 81 -20.36 -2.74 -8.83
N LYS A 82 -20.49 -4.07 -8.93
CA LYS A 82 -21.32 -4.76 -9.91
C LYS A 82 -22.07 -5.87 -9.21
N THR A 83 -23.39 -5.82 -9.32
CA THR A 83 -24.29 -6.78 -8.68
C THR A 83 -25.10 -7.50 -9.75
N SER A 84 -25.23 -8.81 -9.61
CA SER A 84 -26.11 -9.69 -10.39
C SER A 84 -27.13 -10.35 -9.45
N ALA A 85 -28.00 -11.23 -9.97
CA ALA A 85 -28.99 -11.93 -9.14
C ALA A 85 -28.38 -12.80 -8.01
N VAL A 86 -27.18 -13.35 -8.25
CA VAL A 86 -26.49 -14.30 -7.36
C VAL A 86 -25.03 -13.95 -7.09
N ARG A 87 -24.48 -12.90 -7.71
CA ARG A 87 -23.06 -12.55 -7.63
C ARG A 87 -22.86 -11.08 -7.27
N TYR A 88 -21.88 -10.81 -6.42
CA TYR A 88 -21.47 -9.49 -6.01
C TYR A 88 -19.98 -9.31 -6.26
N LEU A 89 -19.63 -8.33 -7.09
CA LEU A 89 -18.26 -7.97 -7.40
C LEU A 89 -18.04 -6.51 -6.99
N ALA A 90 -17.05 -6.25 -6.15
CA ALA A 90 -16.77 -4.88 -5.73
C ALA A 90 -15.29 -4.63 -5.48
N LYS A 91 -14.92 -3.35 -5.56
CA LYS A 91 -13.66 -2.82 -5.11
C LYS A 91 -13.93 -1.88 -3.94
N LEU A 92 -13.45 -2.25 -2.77
CA LEU A 92 -13.77 -1.60 -1.50
C LEU A 92 -12.54 -0.91 -0.93
N ASN A 93 -12.74 0.24 -0.30
CA ASN A 93 -11.72 0.92 0.47
C ASN A 93 -12.13 0.91 1.94
N TYR A 94 -11.21 0.61 2.83
CA TYR A 94 -11.44 0.52 4.27
C TYR A 94 -10.55 1.50 5.00
N ARG A 95 -11.13 2.24 5.94
CA ARG A 95 -10.40 3.12 6.85
C ARG A 95 -10.51 2.58 8.26
N PHE A 96 -9.37 2.45 8.93
CA PHE A 96 -9.27 1.93 10.28
C PHE A 96 -8.96 3.05 11.27
N ARG A 97 -9.41 2.89 12.50
CA ARG A 97 -9.16 3.83 13.58
C ARG A 97 -7.73 3.67 14.10
N PRO A 98 -6.90 4.72 14.05
CA PRO A 98 -5.49 4.60 14.41
C PRO A 98 -5.24 4.19 15.86
N SER A 99 -6.02 4.70 16.82
CA SER A 99 -5.85 4.38 18.24
C SER A 99 -6.01 2.89 18.52
N GLU A 100 -7.06 2.30 17.99
CA GLU A 100 -7.51 0.94 18.26
C GLU A 100 -6.56 -0.08 17.64
N VAL A 101 -6.09 0.19 16.40
CA VAL A 101 -5.08 -0.65 15.73
C VAL A 101 -3.74 -0.63 16.48
N ARG A 102 -3.34 0.51 17.03
CA ARG A 102 -2.11 0.61 17.82
C ARG A 102 -2.20 -0.16 19.12
N GLU A 103 -3.30 0.00 19.84
CA GLU A 103 -3.52 -0.71 21.09
C GLU A 103 -3.58 -2.23 20.85
N LEU A 104 -4.18 -2.69 19.74
CA LEU A 104 -4.11 -4.10 19.33
C LEU A 104 -2.66 -4.56 19.15
N LEU A 105 -1.85 -3.86 18.34
CA LEU A 105 -0.46 -4.27 18.08
C LEU A 105 0.41 -4.21 19.34
N ARG A 106 0.16 -3.25 20.24
CA ARG A 106 0.81 -3.17 21.56
C ARG A 106 0.42 -4.32 22.46
N ALA A 107 -0.87 -4.67 22.52
CA ALA A 107 -1.36 -5.79 23.33
C ALA A 107 -0.74 -7.13 22.90
N PHE A 108 -0.47 -7.31 21.61
CA PHE A 108 0.23 -8.49 21.07
C PHE A 108 1.76 -8.39 21.09
N ASN A 109 2.31 -7.28 21.62
CA ASN A 109 3.74 -6.98 21.67
C ASN A 109 4.41 -7.13 20.28
N ILE A 110 3.78 -6.54 19.26
CA ILE A 110 4.24 -6.55 17.86
C ILE A 110 4.79 -5.17 17.52
N PRO A 111 6.07 -5.05 17.12
CA PRO A 111 6.63 -3.80 16.63
C PRO A 111 5.90 -3.33 15.36
N PHE A 112 5.60 -2.04 15.27
CA PHE A 112 4.89 -1.48 14.11
C PHE A 112 5.41 -0.09 13.73
N ALA A 113 5.24 0.26 12.45
CA ALA A 113 5.54 1.59 11.93
C ALA A 113 4.24 2.33 11.58
N GLU A 114 4.03 3.50 12.19
CA GLU A 114 2.86 4.35 11.90
C GLU A 114 3.10 5.30 10.74
N THR A 115 4.35 5.71 10.53
CA THR A 115 4.70 6.76 9.56
C THR A 115 5.36 6.10 8.37
N PRO A 116 4.82 6.21 7.14
CA PRO A 116 5.64 5.95 5.96
C PRO A 116 6.86 6.88 6.07
N SER A 117 8.06 6.32 5.96
CA SER A 117 9.27 7.12 6.04
C SER A 117 9.20 8.25 5.01
N LYS A 118 9.87 9.40 5.28
CA LYS A 118 10.03 10.42 4.24
C LYS A 118 10.53 9.73 2.96
N PRO A 119 10.00 10.07 1.78
CA PRO A 119 10.44 9.45 0.54
C PRO A 119 11.96 9.50 0.42
N VAL A 120 12.58 8.35 0.18
CA VAL A 120 14.03 8.25 0.01
C VAL A 120 14.33 8.28 -1.48
N LEU A 121 15.10 9.28 -1.91
CA LEU A 121 15.62 9.35 -3.28
C LEU A 121 16.75 8.33 -3.43
N VAL A 122 16.60 7.39 -4.36
CA VAL A 122 17.65 6.41 -4.71
C VAL A 122 18.37 6.87 -5.96
N LEU A 123 19.69 7.07 -5.85
CA LEU A 123 20.57 7.43 -6.98
C LEU A 123 21.41 6.21 -7.39
N PRO A 124 21.02 5.49 -8.45
CA PRO A 124 21.73 4.29 -8.90
C PRO A 124 22.99 4.64 -9.70
N VAL A 125 24.10 4.89 -9.00
CA VAL A 125 25.41 5.14 -9.62
C VAL A 125 26.10 3.82 -9.98
N LEU A 126 26.48 3.65 -11.25
CA LEU A 126 27.28 2.53 -11.75
C LEU A 126 28.72 2.97 -12.01
N ARG A 127 29.71 2.27 -11.46
CA ARG A 127 31.11 2.51 -11.80
C ARG A 127 31.59 1.52 -12.86
N ARG A 128 32.02 2.00 -14.02
CA ARG A 128 32.57 1.16 -15.10
C ARG A 128 33.79 1.84 -15.75
N ALA A 129 34.88 1.09 -15.90
CA ALA A 129 36.13 1.57 -16.51
C ALA A 129 36.64 2.92 -15.94
N GLY A 130 36.43 3.16 -14.64
CA GLY A 130 36.84 4.40 -13.97
C GLY A 130 35.83 5.55 -14.04
N ALA A 131 34.81 5.47 -14.91
CA ALA A 131 33.73 6.45 -14.99
C ALA A 131 32.58 6.12 -14.03
N LEU A 132 31.93 7.16 -13.49
CA LEU A 132 30.66 7.06 -12.76
C LEU A 132 29.52 7.36 -13.73
N LEU A 133 28.65 6.39 -13.92
CA LEU A 133 27.50 6.43 -14.80
C LEU A 133 26.25 6.51 -13.93
N LEU A 134 25.67 7.71 -13.84
CA LEU A 134 24.38 7.92 -13.18
C LEU A 134 23.25 7.96 -14.20
N TRP A 135 23.41 8.80 -15.24
CA TRP A 135 22.40 9.04 -16.28
C TRP A 135 22.64 8.26 -17.56
N ASP A 136 23.89 7.88 -17.83
CA ASP A 136 24.29 7.24 -19.08
C ASP A 136 23.76 5.82 -19.23
N ASP A 137 23.29 5.50 -20.43
CA ASP A 137 22.95 4.14 -20.82
C ASP A 137 24.16 3.40 -21.40
N PRO A 138 24.32 2.09 -21.12
CA PRO A 138 23.45 1.26 -20.29
C PRO A 138 23.81 1.35 -18.79
N ASN A 139 22.81 1.60 -17.94
CA ASN A 139 22.90 1.46 -16.49
C ASN A 139 22.00 0.32 -15.98
N PRO A 140 22.48 -0.94 -15.98
CA PRO A 140 21.70 -2.10 -15.50
C PRO A 140 21.22 -1.96 -14.05
N TRP A 141 21.92 -1.20 -13.21
CA TRP A 141 21.49 -0.96 -11.83
C TRP A 141 20.28 -0.04 -11.75
N ARG A 142 20.26 1.04 -12.56
CA ARG A 142 19.07 1.89 -12.72
C ARG A 142 17.87 1.11 -13.26
N ALA A 143 18.10 0.25 -14.25
CA ALA A 143 17.06 -0.62 -14.80
C ALA A 143 16.47 -1.58 -13.75
N ALA A 144 17.31 -2.18 -12.89
CA ALA A 144 16.84 -3.05 -11.81
C ALA A 144 15.95 -2.31 -10.80
N TRP A 145 16.29 -1.07 -10.44
CA TRP A 145 15.49 -0.26 -9.53
C TRP A 145 14.14 0.17 -10.13
N GLN A 146 14.09 0.45 -11.43
CA GLN A 146 12.85 0.80 -12.13
C GLN A 146 11.84 -0.36 -12.18
N GLN A 147 12.30 -1.61 -12.11
CA GLN A 147 11.45 -2.80 -12.12
C GLN A 147 10.81 -3.10 -10.75
N ARG A 148 11.21 -2.40 -9.68
CA ARG A 148 10.67 -2.63 -8.33
C ARG A 148 9.30 -1.95 -8.17
N SER A 149 8.28 -2.68 -7.72
CA SER A 149 6.96 -2.11 -7.42
C SER A 149 7.03 -1.15 -6.23
N SER A 150 6.61 0.10 -6.44
CA SER A 150 6.59 1.16 -5.40
C SER A 150 5.48 0.98 -4.37
N GLN A 151 4.55 0.05 -4.60
CA GLN A 151 3.26 -0.02 -3.91
C GLN A 151 3.30 -0.68 -2.52
N LEU A 152 4.44 -1.19 -2.05
CA LEU A 152 4.50 -2.12 -0.90
C LEU A 152 5.56 -1.79 0.16
N SER A 153 6.15 -0.59 0.17
CA SER A 153 7.27 -0.26 1.07
C SER A 153 6.91 0.79 2.12
N LEU A 154 7.16 0.48 3.40
CA LEU A 154 7.15 1.45 4.52
C LEU A 154 8.20 2.56 4.35
N VAL A 155 9.12 2.39 3.41
CA VAL A 155 10.02 3.43 2.89
C VAL A 155 9.66 3.68 1.42
N PRO A 156 8.83 4.67 1.09
CA PRO A 156 8.58 5.03 -0.30
C PRO A 156 9.90 5.45 -0.94
N THR A 157 10.38 4.69 -1.94
CA THR A 157 11.60 5.02 -2.69
C THR A 157 11.23 5.70 -3.99
N LEU A 158 11.79 6.89 -4.23
CA LEU A 158 11.67 7.61 -5.48
C LEU A 158 12.94 7.39 -6.31
N LEU A 159 12.78 7.17 -7.61
CA LEU A 159 13.86 7.25 -8.57
C LEU A 159 13.77 8.59 -9.30
N PRO A 160 14.90 9.25 -9.57
CA PRO A 160 14.89 10.38 -10.49
C PRO A 160 14.48 9.91 -11.89
N LEU A 161 13.76 10.78 -12.59
CA LEU A 161 13.36 10.60 -13.99
C LEU A 161 14.58 10.69 -14.91
N GLY A 162 15.61 11.44 -14.50
CA GLY A 162 16.80 11.74 -15.30
C GLY A 162 16.51 12.74 -16.40
N ASP A 163 15.58 13.66 -16.14
CA ASP A 163 15.33 14.81 -17.00
C ASP A 163 16.34 15.94 -16.72
N LEU A 164 16.23 17.03 -17.48
CA LEU A 164 17.14 18.17 -17.32
C LEU A 164 17.06 18.83 -15.94
N ALA A 165 15.91 18.71 -15.24
CA ALA A 165 15.76 19.24 -13.90
C ALA A 165 16.50 18.37 -12.88
N ASP A 166 16.43 17.04 -13.01
CA ASP A 166 17.18 16.09 -12.17
C ASP A 166 18.69 16.22 -12.39
N VAL A 167 19.14 16.36 -13.64
CA VAL A 167 20.56 16.53 -13.97
C VAL A 167 21.11 17.81 -13.36
N ALA A 168 20.35 18.91 -13.41
CA ALA A 168 20.76 20.19 -12.82
C ALA A 168 20.73 20.19 -11.28
N ALA A 169 19.93 19.32 -10.66
CA ALA A 169 19.80 19.24 -9.21
C ALA A 169 20.81 18.29 -8.55
N ILE A 170 21.34 17.31 -9.29
CA ILE A 170 22.21 16.23 -8.79
C ILE A 170 23.66 16.36 -9.32
N GLY A 171 23.88 17.14 -10.38
CA GLY A 171 25.18 17.39 -11.01
C GLY A 171 25.95 18.58 -10.44
#